data_AF-A0A3A0ADK8-F1
#
_entry.id   AF-A0A3A0ADK8-F1
#
_cell.length_a   1.000
_cell.length_b   1.000
_cell.length_c   1.000
_cell.angle_alpha   90.00
_cell.angle_beta   90.00
_cell.angle_gamma   90.00
#
_symmetry.space_group_name_H-M   'P 1'
#
loop_
_entity.id
_entity.type
_entity.pdbx_description
1 polymer ?
#
loop_
_entity_poly.entity_id
_entity_poly.type
_entity_poly.pdbx_seq_one_letter_code
_entity_poly.pdbx_strand_id
1 'polypeptide(L)'
;KDTDGDLAPDYVENKDGTDPNDPTSYKDSDGGGVPDYVETVLYPNLGLPIGDPNNRLDDQRDTDNGGVSDYEELKLGTDPLNSDDDQAAQPTRVIWLPLVHDHHNDCATTMTCQ
;
A
#
# COMPACT_ATOMS: atom_id res chain seq x y z
N LYS A 1 2.35 7.39 16.95
CA LYS A 1 3.41 7.98 16.11
C LYS A 1 4.18 6.80 15.55
N ASP A 2 4.53 6.92 14.29
CA ASP A 2 5.39 6.07 13.50
C ASP A 2 6.38 7.07 12.86
N THR A 3 7.67 6.85 13.05
CA THR A 3 8.70 7.86 12.80
C THR A 3 9.41 7.65 11.47
N ASP A 4 9.57 6.40 11.04
CA ASP A 4 10.21 6.03 9.78
C ASP A 4 9.21 5.60 8.70
N GLY A 5 7.93 5.44 9.05
CA GLY A 5 6.84 5.24 8.10
C GLY A 5 6.72 3.80 7.62
N ASP A 6 7.10 2.83 8.44
CA ASP A 6 6.97 1.41 8.12
C ASP A 6 5.64 0.78 8.59
N LEU A 7 4.74 1.59 9.17
CA LEU A 7 3.44 1.22 9.73
C LEU A 7 3.51 0.45 11.07
N ALA A 8 4.70 0.28 11.65
CA ALA A 8 4.89 -0.11 13.04
C ALA A 8 4.99 1.16 13.92
N PRO A 9 4.12 1.34 14.94
CA PRO A 9 4.23 2.50 15.81
C PRO A 9 5.50 2.45 16.68
N ASP A 10 6.16 3.60 16.92
CA ASP A 10 7.38 3.71 17.74
C ASP A 10 7.27 2.95 19.08
N TYR A 11 6.09 2.94 19.70
CA TYR A 11 5.88 2.29 21.00
C TYR A 11 5.92 0.76 20.93
N VAL A 12 5.56 0.18 19.77
CA VAL A 12 5.58 -1.26 19.49
C VAL A 12 7.02 -1.67 19.24
N GLU A 13 7.71 -0.94 18.37
CA GLU A 13 9.12 -1.17 18.05
C GLU A 13 10.03 -1.12 19.27
N ASN A 14 9.84 -0.12 20.14
CA ASN A 14 10.56 -0.02 21.42
C ASN A 14 10.30 -1.22 22.34
N LYS A 15 9.14 -1.89 22.24
CA LYS A 15 8.83 -3.11 23.01
C LYS A 15 9.41 -4.36 22.36
N ASP A 16 9.43 -4.39 21.04
CA ASP A 16 9.93 -5.51 20.25
C ASP A 16 11.46 -5.48 20.09
N GLY A 17 12.10 -4.35 20.43
CA GLY A 17 13.54 -4.17 20.40
C GLY A 17 14.08 -3.82 19.01
N THR A 18 13.25 -3.23 18.16
CA THR A 18 13.62 -2.73 16.82
C THR A 18 13.91 -1.22 16.86
N ASP A 19 14.42 -0.63 15.77
CA ASP A 19 14.81 0.78 15.73
C ASP A 19 13.73 1.67 15.08
N PRO A 20 13.05 2.54 15.85
CA PRO A 20 11.98 3.42 15.34
C PRO A 20 12.39 4.47 14.31
N ASN A 21 13.63 4.46 13.84
CA ASN A 21 14.11 5.42 12.83
C ASN A 21 14.66 4.70 11.59
N ASP A 22 14.52 3.38 11.52
CA ASP A 22 14.96 2.55 10.42
C ASP A 22 13.75 1.77 9.88
N PRO A 23 13.21 2.15 8.70
CA PRO A 23 12.00 1.55 8.14
C PRO A 23 12.20 0.10 7.67
N THR A 24 13.38 -0.48 7.90
CA THR A 24 13.69 -1.90 7.68
C THR A 24 13.86 -2.66 9.01
N SER A 25 13.66 -1.99 10.15
CA SER A 25 13.81 -2.51 11.50
C SER A 25 12.45 -2.64 12.17
N TYR A 26 11.75 -3.72 11.87
CA TYR A 26 10.47 -4.05 12.50
C TYR A 26 10.39 -5.54 12.81
N LYS A 27 9.44 -5.90 13.67
CA LYS A 27 9.18 -7.31 13.99
C LYS A 27 8.40 -7.95 12.83
N ASP A 28 9.02 -8.94 12.21
CA ASP A 28 8.48 -9.73 11.10
C ASP A 28 8.85 -11.19 11.36
N SER A 29 7.87 -11.98 11.79
CA SER A 29 8.08 -13.33 12.31
C SER A 29 8.32 -14.38 11.22
N ASP A 30 7.89 -14.15 9.98
CA ASP A 30 8.09 -15.06 8.84
C ASP A 30 9.04 -14.56 7.74
N GLY A 31 9.49 -13.31 7.84
CA GLY A 31 10.40 -12.68 6.90
C GLY A 31 9.77 -12.39 5.55
N GLY A 32 8.46 -12.15 5.52
CA GLY A 32 7.69 -11.84 4.32
C GLY A 32 7.68 -10.35 3.94
N GLY A 33 8.07 -9.48 4.87
CA GLY A 33 8.22 -8.04 4.66
C GLY A 33 7.09 -7.19 5.21
N VAL A 34 6.03 -7.79 5.79
CA VAL A 34 4.97 -7.09 6.52
C VAL A 34 5.23 -7.17 8.04
N PRO A 35 5.15 -6.07 8.80
CA PRO A 35 5.31 -6.12 10.25
C PRO A 35 4.19 -6.92 10.94
N ASP A 36 4.51 -7.71 11.96
CA ASP A 36 3.55 -8.48 12.78
C ASP A 36 2.40 -7.60 13.30
N TYR A 37 2.71 -6.32 13.60
CA TYR A 37 1.72 -5.34 14.06
C TYR A 37 0.66 -5.04 12.99
N VAL A 38 1.08 -4.94 11.73
CA VAL A 38 0.19 -4.66 10.61
C VAL A 38 -0.80 -5.82 10.43
N GLU A 39 -0.29 -7.05 10.46
CA GLU A 39 -1.09 -8.25 10.25
C GLU A 39 -2.13 -8.51 11.35
N THR A 40 -1.74 -8.29 12.60
CA THR A 40 -2.54 -8.68 13.78
C THR A 40 -3.39 -7.55 14.35
N VAL A 41 -3.02 -6.30 14.10
CA VAL A 41 -3.69 -5.12 14.68
C VAL A 41 -4.21 -4.19 13.60
N LEU A 42 -3.38 -3.78 12.63
CA LEU A 42 -3.79 -2.76 11.66
C LEU A 42 -4.87 -3.27 10.70
N TYR A 43 -4.64 -4.41 10.03
CA TYR A 43 -5.60 -4.99 9.09
C TYR A 43 -7.02 -5.17 9.67
N PRO A 44 -7.20 -5.86 10.81
CA PRO A 44 -8.53 -5.99 11.41
C PRO A 44 -9.18 -4.66 11.81
N ASN A 45 -8.38 -3.64 12.17
CA ASN A 45 -8.91 -2.31 12.48
C ASN A 45 -9.40 -1.55 11.24
N LEU A 46 -8.88 -1.90 10.06
CA LEU A 46 -9.30 -1.36 8.76
C LEU A 46 -10.42 -2.17 8.10
N GLY A 47 -10.81 -3.31 8.70
CA GLY A 47 -11.80 -4.21 8.12
C GLY A 47 -11.24 -5.11 7.02
N LEU A 48 -9.92 -5.18 6.89
CA LEU A 48 -9.23 -6.11 5.99
C LEU A 48 -9.18 -7.52 6.61
N PRO A 49 -8.99 -8.57 5.81
CA PRO A 49 -8.79 -9.90 6.34
C PRO A 49 -7.57 -9.92 7.28
N ILE A 50 -7.61 -10.71 8.35
CA ILE A 50 -6.50 -10.79 9.31
C ILE A 50 -5.31 -11.51 8.65
N GLY A 51 -4.08 -11.07 8.91
CA GLY A 51 -2.85 -11.75 8.47
C GLY A 51 -2.48 -12.95 9.36
N ASP A 52 -1.52 -13.77 8.93
CA ASP A 52 -0.86 -14.75 9.80
C ASP A 52 0.64 -14.45 9.89
N PRO A 53 1.14 -13.96 11.04
CA PRO A 53 2.55 -13.59 11.22
C PRO A 53 3.58 -14.70 11.01
N ASN A 54 3.14 -15.93 10.78
CA ASN A 54 4.02 -17.06 10.52
C ASN A 54 3.85 -17.62 9.10
N ASN A 55 3.16 -16.91 8.21
CA ASN A 55 2.87 -17.30 6.84
C ASN A 55 3.22 -16.22 5.82
N ARG A 56 4.49 -16.20 5.43
CA ARG A 56 5.05 -15.31 4.40
C ARG A 56 4.27 -15.20 3.06
N LEU A 57 3.40 -16.16 2.75
CA LEU A 57 2.63 -16.14 1.50
C LEU A 57 1.46 -15.15 1.52
N ASP A 58 0.96 -14.72 2.68
CA ASP A 58 -0.09 -13.71 2.73
C ASP A 58 0.40 -12.26 2.88
N ASP A 59 1.70 -12.03 3.01
CA ASP A 59 2.33 -10.70 2.92
C ASP A 59 2.12 -10.01 1.57
N GLN A 60 1.95 -10.79 0.51
CA GLN A 60 1.66 -10.31 -0.85
C GLN A 60 0.15 -10.31 -1.15
N ARG A 61 -0.68 -10.35 -0.11
CA ARG A 61 -2.13 -10.27 -0.27
C ARG A 61 -2.52 -8.96 -0.95
N ASP A 62 -3.43 -9.10 -1.89
CA ASP A 62 -4.03 -8.05 -2.70
C ASP A 62 -5.54 -8.31 -2.63
N THR A 63 -6.22 -7.58 -1.74
CA THR A 63 -7.61 -7.86 -1.33
C THR A 63 -8.62 -7.52 -2.42
N ASP A 64 -8.35 -6.50 -3.22
CA ASP A 64 -9.24 -6.04 -4.30
C ASP A 64 -8.83 -6.51 -5.70
N ASN A 65 -7.68 -7.18 -5.81
CA ASN A 65 -7.09 -7.68 -7.05
C ASN A 65 -6.70 -6.58 -8.05
N GLY A 66 -6.30 -5.41 -7.57
CA GLY A 66 -5.82 -4.28 -8.37
C GLY A 66 -4.33 -4.38 -8.78
N GLY A 67 -3.56 -5.25 -8.12
CA GLY A 67 -2.16 -5.54 -8.45
C GLY A 67 -1.13 -4.83 -7.58
N VAL A 68 -1.54 -4.09 -6.56
CA VAL A 68 -0.71 -3.67 -5.42
C VAL A 68 -1.12 -4.50 -4.20
N SER A 69 -0.18 -4.83 -3.31
CA SER A 69 -0.55 -5.55 -2.07
C SER A 69 -1.11 -4.59 -1.03
N ASP A 70 -1.99 -5.09 -0.16
CA ASP A 70 -2.64 -4.30 0.88
C ASP A 70 -1.62 -3.49 1.71
N TYR A 71 -0.47 -4.08 2.03
CA TYR A 71 0.60 -3.42 2.78
C TYR A 71 1.24 -2.24 2.03
N GLU A 72 1.53 -2.42 0.73
CA GLU A 72 2.12 -1.38 -0.12
C GLU A 72 1.14 -0.21 -0.28
N GLU A 73 -0.16 -0.51 -0.44
CA GLU A 73 -1.20 0.50 -0.49
C GLU A 73 -1.32 1.31 0.79
N LEU A 74 -1.27 0.65 1.96
CA LEU A 74 -1.27 1.35 3.25
C LEU A 74 -0.04 2.26 3.43
N LYS A 75 1.13 1.84 2.92
CA LYS A 75 2.34 2.68 2.91
C LYS A 75 2.19 3.89 2.01
N LEU A 76 1.51 3.74 0.89
CA LEU A 76 1.27 4.80 -0.10
C LEU A 76 0.06 5.68 0.26
N GLY A 77 -0.79 5.22 1.18
CA GLY A 77 -2.02 5.89 1.61
C GLY A 77 -3.19 5.74 0.63
N THR A 78 -3.19 4.68 -0.18
CA THR A 78 -4.33 4.29 -1.03
C THR A 78 -5.28 3.35 -0.28
N ASP A 79 -6.42 2.98 -0.88
CA ASP A 79 -7.45 2.17 -0.24
C ASP A 79 -7.37 0.70 -0.72
N PRO A 80 -6.99 -0.27 0.15
CA PRO A 80 -6.83 -1.69 -0.22
C PRO A 80 -8.09 -2.44 -0.69
N LEU A 81 -9.20 -1.73 -0.80
CA LEU A 81 -10.49 -2.22 -1.28
C LEU A 81 -10.91 -1.55 -2.60
N ASN A 82 -10.04 -0.74 -3.21
CA ASN A 82 -10.32 0.08 -4.36
C ASN A 82 -9.26 -0.04 -5.48
N SER A 83 -9.40 -1.11 -6.28
CA SER A 83 -8.51 -1.42 -7.41
C SER A 83 -8.28 -0.32 -8.46
N ASP A 84 -9.11 0.73 -8.47
CA ASP A 84 -8.93 1.89 -9.35
C ASP A 84 -7.79 2.82 -8.90
N ASP A 85 -7.40 2.80 -7.61
CA ASP A 85 -6.33 3.65 -7.07
C ASP A 85 -4.94 2.97 -7.00
N ASP A 86 -4.85 1.66 -7.22
CA ASP A 86 -3.60 0.92 -7.46
C ASP A 86 -2.75 1.53 -8.58
N GLN A 87 -3.40 2.02 -9.64
CA GLN A 87 -2.72 2.66 -10.76
C GLN A 87 -2.09 4.01 -10.35
N ALA A 88 -2.61 4.64 -9.29
CA ALA A 88 -2.01 5.83 -8.68
C ALA A 88 -0.90 5.46 -7.68
N ALA A 89 -0.94 4.28 -7.06
CA ALA A 89 0.10 3.71 -6.21
C ALA A 89 1.36 3.26 -6.99
N GLN A 90 1.21 2.87 -8.26
CA GLN A 90 2.37 2.64 -9.13
C GLN A 90 3.08 3.97 -9.42
N PRO A 91 4.39 4.15 -9.13
CA PRO A 91 5.15 5.30 -9.62
C PRO A 91 5.26 5.18 -11.14
N THR A 92 4.26 5.71 -11.84
CA THR A 92 4.10 5.78 -13.30
C THR A 92 5.10 4.90 -14.04
N ARG A 93 4.73 3.64 -14.24
CA ARG A 93 5.41 2.69 -15.12
C ARG A 93 5.88 3.45 -16.35
N VAL A 94 7.20 3.61 -16.51
CA VAL A 94 7.88 4.54 -17.42
C VAL A 94 7.31 4.44 -18.84
N ILE A 95 6.22 5.16 -19.09
CA ILE A 95 5.78 5.51 -20.42
C ILE A 95 6.76 6.59 -20.87
N TRP A 96 7.61 6.22 -21.82
CA TRP A 96 8.18 7.22 -22.71
C TRP A 96 7.02 8.09 -23.21
N LEU A 97 6.98 9.33 -22.71
CA LEU A 97 6.11 10.40 -23.20
C LEU A 97 6.11 10.38 -24.74
N PRO A 98 4.94 10.64 -25.35
CA PRO A 98 4.56 12.04 -25.46
C PRO A 98 3.31 12.36 -24.66
N LEU A 99 3.30 13.57 -24.13
CA LEU A 99 2.19 14.16 -23.40
C LEU A 99 0.85 13.95 -24.13
N VAL A 100 -0.12 13.37 -23.42
CA VAL A 100 -1.46 13.94 -23.31
C VAL A 100 -2.02 13.61 -21.92
N HIS A 101 -1.93 14.59 -21.02
CA HIS A 101 -2.89 14.69 -19.93
C HIS A 101 -4.24 15.03 -20.57
N ASP A 102 -5.26 14.20 -20.38
CA ASP A 102 -6.60 14.74 -20.29
C ASP A 102 -7.49 13.84 -19.42
N HIS A 103 -7.68 14.28 -18.18
CA HIS A 103 -8.87 13.95 -17.41
C HIS A 103 -9.39 15.27 -16.86
N HIS A 104 -10.05 16.05 -17.71
CA HIS A 104 -11.13 16.93 -17.27
C HIS A 104 -12.18 17.04 -18.37
N ASN A 105 -13.44 16.94 -17.95
CA ASN A 105 -14.60 17.28 -18.74
C ASN A 105 -14.35 18.51 -19.62
N ASP A 106 -14.53 18.35 -20.93
CA ASP A 106 -15.13 19.40 -21.76
C ASP A 106 -15.90 18.78 -22.92
N CYS A 107 -17.21 18.61 -22.68
CA CYS A 107 -18.17 18.54 -23.75
C CYS A 107 -18.38 19.97 -24.30
N ALA A 108 -17.52 20.43 -25.22
CA ALA A 108 -17.82 21.61 -26.04
C ALA A 108 -16.91 21.74 -27.28
N THR A 109 -17.57 21.76 -28.44
CA THR A 109 -17.18 22.52 -29.65
C THR A 109 -16.38 21.79 -30.74
N THR A 110 -17.17 21.34 -31.73
CA THR A 110 -16.91 21.33 -33.19
C THR A 110 -16.06 20.24 -33.85
N MET A 111 -16.71 19.65 -34.86
CA MET A 111 -16.21 19.07 -36.12
C MET A 111 -15.94 17.56 -36.18
N THR A 112 -17.01 16.88 -36.64
CA THR A 112 -17.03 15.76 -37.60
C THR A 112 -16.36 14.44 -37.18
N CYS A 113 -17.19 13.55 -36.60
CA CYS A 113 -17.10 12.12 -36.87
C CYS A 113 -17.27 11.87 -38.38
N GLN A 114 -16.45 10.96 -38.94
CA GLN A 114 -16.88 10.13 -40.06
C GLN A 114 -17.74 8.98 -39.54
#